data_AF-A0A2K6M1Z6-F1
#
_entry.id   AF-A0A2K6M1Z6-F1
#
_cell.length_a   1.000
_cell.length_b   1.000
_cell.length_c   1.000
_cell.angle_alpha   90.00
_cell.angle_beta   90.00
_cell.angle_gamma   90.00
#
_symmetry.space_group_name_H-M   'P 1'
#
loop_
_entity.id
_entity.type
_entity.pdbx_description
1 polymer ?
#
loop_
_entity_poly.entity_id
_entity_poly.type
_entity_poly.pdbx_seq_one_letter_code
_entity_poly.pdbx_strand_id
1 'polypeptide(L)'
;MALPLPYSPGAGAPDGDRCPGRPPAAAIPRSLRPWERSTPGPVEQPIFTTRAHVFQIDPNTKKNWMPASKQAVTVSYFYDVTRNSYRIISVDGAKFAEKFQEVKEAAKIAKDKTQEKIETSSDHSQASSVNGTDDEKASHTGPANTHLKSENDKLKIALTQSAANVKKWEIELQTLRESNARLTTALQESAASVEQWKRQFSICRDENDRLRNKIDELEEQCSEINREKEKNTQLKRRIEELEAELREKETELKDLRKQSEIIPQLMSECEYVSEKLEAAERDNQNLEDKVRSLKTDIEESKYRQRHLKVELKSFLEVLDGKIDDLHDFRRGLSKLGTDN
;
A
#
# COMPACT_ATOMS: atom_id res chain seq x y z
N MET A 1 12.08 43.67 -19.55
CA MET A 1 12.54 44.68 -18.58
C MET A 1 12.28 44.07 -17.21
N ALA A 2 13.23 43.32 -16.62
CA ALA A 2 14.37 43.76 -15.79
C ALA A 2 13.88 44.59 -14.58
N LEU A 3 14.15 44.32 -13.29
CA LEU A 3 15.03 43.48 -12.45
C LEU A 3 14.63 43.85 -10.97
N PRO A 4 15.28 43.45 -9.84
CA PRO A 4 16.20 42.34 -9.52
C PRO A 4 15.87 41.58 -8.19
N LEU A 5 16.61 40.49 -7.95
CA LEU A 5 16.85 39.84 -6.65
C LEU A 5 17.72 40.69 -5.70
N PRO A 6 17.88 40.26 -4.43
CA PRO A 6 19.23 39.92 -3.98
C PRO A 6 19.34 38.63 -3.14
N TYR A 7 20.57 38.12 -3.09
CA TYR A 7 21.06 36.87 -2.51
C TYR A 7 21.69 37.07 -1.11
N SER A 8 21.63 36.01 -0.28
CA SER A 8 22.64 35.52 0.71
C SER A 8 22.86 36.23 2.06
N PRO A 9 23.54 35.59 3.06
CA PRO A 9 23.75 34.15 3.36
C PRO A 9 23.69 33.75 4.88
N GLY A 10 23.54 32.44 5.16
CA GLY A 10 24.43 31.69 6.08
C GLY A 10 24.07 31.45 7.57
N ALA A 11 24.21 30.16 7.95
CA ALA A 11 24.66 29.58 9.23
C ALA A 11 23.62 28.99 10.23
N GLY A 12 23.85 27.72 10.60
CA GLY A 12 23.42 27.13 11.89
C GLY A 12 22.75 25.76 11.82
N ALA A 13 23.54 24.67 11.81
CA ALA A 13 23.09 23.34 12.24
C ALA A 13 23.20 23.22 13.78
N PRO A 14 22.52 22.25 14.41
CA PRO A 14 23.30 21.24 15.12
C PRO A 14 22.78 19.79 15.00
N ASP A 15 23.66 18.91 15.47
CA ASP A 15 23.76 17.45 15.40
C ASP A 15 22.65 16.62 16.08
N GLY A 16 22.58 15.35 15.67
CA GLY A 16 22.19 14.23 16.54
C GLY A 16 21.17 13.25 15.94
N ASP A 17 21.62 12.21 15.24
CA ASP A 17 21.66 10.86 15.82
C ASP A 17 22.01 9.75 14.82
N ARG A 18 22.60 8.71 15.41
CA ARG A 18 23.58 7.78 14.85
C ARG A 18 22.91 6.45 14.43
N CYS A 19 23.30 5.93 13.27
CA CYS A 19 22.96 4.57 12.79
C CYS A 19 23.61 3.46 13.63
N PRO A 20 23.09 2.22 13.57
CA PRO A 20 23.94 1.10 13.12
C PRO A 20 23.14 0.10 12.25
N GLY A 21 23.67 -0.66 11.31
CA GLY A 21 25.01 -0.83 10.75
C GLY A 21 24.89 -1.82 9.58
N ARG A 22 25.68 -1.61 8.52
CA ARG A 22 25.82 -2.51 7.38
C ARG A 22 27.25 -3.08 7.41
N PRO A 23 27.47 -4.40 7.28
CA PRO A 23 28.82 -4.94 7.24
C PRO A 23 29.49 -4.64 5.88
N PRO A 24 30.84 -4.52 5.84
CA PRO A 24 31.56 -4.09 4.66
C PRO A 24 31.71 -5.21 3.63
N ALA A 25 31.73 -4.82 2.35
CA ALA A 25 31.94 -5.72 1.22
C ALA A 25 33.38 -6.23 1.19
N ALA A 26 33.54 -7.55 1.23
CA ALA A 26 34.79 -8.21 0.90
C ALA A 26 35.09 -8.06 -0.59
N ALA A 27 36.29 -7.59 -0.90
CA ALA A 27 36.83 -7.47 -2.24
C ALA A 27 37.03 -8.85 -2.88
N ILE A 28 36.54 -9.03 -4.10
CA ILE A 28 36.89 -10.14 -5.00
C ILE A 28 37.59 -9.52 -6.23
N PRO A 29 38.68 -10.11 -6.75
CA PRO A 29 39.55 -9.45 -7.73
C PRO A 29 38.87 -9.31 -9.09
N ARG A 30 39.03 -8.14 -9.73
CA ARG A 30 38.66 -7.91 -11.13
C ARG A 30 39.53 -8.77 -12.05
N SER A 31 39.02 -9.94 -12.44
CA SER A 31 39.46 -10.60 -13.68
C SER A 31 38.86 -9.84 -14.86
N LEU A 32 39.72 -9.15 -15.60
CA LEU A 32 39.44 -8.39 -16.81
C LEU A 32 38.57 -9.21 -17.79
N ARG A 33 37.39 -8.69 -18.17
CA ARG A 33 36.65 -9.18 -19.36
C ARG A 33 36.87 -8.22 -20.55
N PRO A 34 37.12 -8.73 -21.77
CA PRO A 34 37.60 -7.92 -22.91
C PRO A 34 36.61 -6.93 -23.56
N TRP A 35 35.43 -6.66 -23.01
CA TRP A 35 34.41 -5.85 -23.67
C TRP A 35 34.32 -4.40 -23.16
N GLU A 36 35.09 -4.02 -22.14
CA GLU A 36 35.02 -2.69 -21.49
C GLU A 36 35.70 -1.55 -22.30
N ARG A 37 35.84 -1.70 -23.63
CA ARG A 37 36.37 -0.64 -24.49
C ARG A 37 35.33 -0.24 -25.53
N SER A 38 34.35 0.53 -25.09
CA SER A 38 33.53 1.41 -25.93
C SER A 38 33.02 2.54 -25.03
N THR A 39 33.11 3.76 -25.54
CA THR A 39 32.76 5.03 -24.88
C THR A 39 31.38 4.99 -24.19
N PRO A 40 31.17 5.71 -23.06
CA PRO A 40 29.89 5.70 -22.38
C PRO A 40 28.89 6.54 -23.18
N GLY A 41 28.12 5.88 -24.04
CA GLY A 41 26.81 6.39 -24.43
C GLY A 41 25.88 6.42 -23.21
N PRO A 42 24.75 7.15 -23.28
CA PRO A 42 23.81 7.22 -22.16
C PRO A 42 23.36 5.79 -21.80
N VAL A 43 23.74 5.35 -20.60
CA VAL A 43 23.43 4.02 -20.09
C VAL A 43 21.91 3.96 -19.91
N GLU A 44 21.25 3.10 -20.66
CA GLU A 44 19.80 2.90 -20.60
C GLU A 44 19.41 2.53 -19.16
N GLN A 45 18.64 3.40 -18.48
CA GLN A 45 18.20 3.15 -17.11
C GLN A 45 16.87 2.37 -17.12
N PRO A 46 16.73 1.32 -16.28
CA PRO A 46 15.48 0.58 -16.19
C PRO A 46 14.40 1.44 -15.55
N ILE A 47 13.18 1.33 -16.08
CA ILE A 47 11.99 2.02 -15.57
C ILE A 47 11.56 1.43 -14.23
N PHE A 48 11.77 0.12 -14.08
CA PHE A 48 11.43 -0.60 -12.87
C PHE A 48 12.32 -1.83 -12.73
N THR A 49 12.73 -2.14 -11.50
CA THR A 49 13.51 -3.34 -11.18
C THR A 49 12.93 -4.04 -9.96
N THR A 50 12.73 -5.36 -10.07
CA THR A 50 12.15 -6.17 -9.01
C THR A 50 12.75 -7.58 -8.97
N ARG A 51 12.38 -8.36 -7.95
CA ARG A 51 12.78 -9.77 -7.78
C ARG A 51 11.63 -10.67 -8.20
N ALA A 52 11.87 -11.59 -9.13
CA ALA A 52 10.84 -12.49 -9.66
C ALA A 52 11.30 -13.95 -9.70
N HIS A 53 10.37 -14.88 -9.48
CA HIS A 53 10.61 -16.31 -9.72
C HIS A 53 10.32 -16.61 -11.19
N VAL A 54 11.30 -17.17 -11.90
CA VAL A 54 11.20 -17.48 -13.32
C VAL A 54 10.89 -18.96 -13.48
N PHE A 55 9.86 -19.28 -14.27
CA PHE A 55 9.46 -20.63 -14.61
C PHE A 55 9.61 -20.82 -16.12
N GLN A 56 9.99 -22.02 -16.53
CA GLN A 56 10.02 -22.44 -17.93
C GLN A 56 9.04 -23.59 -18.12
N ILE A 57 8.44 -23.68 -19.31
CA ILE A 57 7.61 -24.83 -19.67
C ILE A 57 8.55 -26.02 -19.88
N ASP A 58 8.21 -27.15 -19.26
CA ASP A 58 8.94 -28.40 -19.44
C ASP A 58 9.06 -28.72 -20.94
N PRO A 59 10.30 -28.80 -21.47
CA PRO A 59 10.51 -29.00 -22.90
C PRO A 59 10.00 -30.34 -23.41
N ASN A 60 9.89 -31.35 -22.53
CA ASN A 60 9.45 -32.70 -22.90
C ASN A 60 7.92 -32.81 -22.87
N THR A 61 7.31 -32.40 -21.75
CA THR A 61 5.86 -32.58 -21.56
C THR A 61 5.03 -31.46 -22.14
N LYS A 62 5.61 -30.27 -22.36
CA LYS A 62 4.95 -29.03 -22.83
C LYS A 62 3.71 -28.61 -22.02
N LYS A 63 3.49 -29.21 -20.84
CA LYS A 63 2.28 -29.05 -20.02
C LYS A 63 2.56 -28.55 -18.61
N ASN A 64 3.79 -28.73 -18.11
CA ASN A 64 4.14 -28.39 -16.75
C ASN A 64 5.07 -27.18 -16.71
N TRP A 65 4.84 -26.29 -15.73
CA TRP A 65 5.74 -25.18 -15.42
C TRP A 65 6.79 -25.66 -14.41
N MET A 66 8.07 -25.52 -14.75
CA MET A 66 9.20 -25.88 -13.89
C MET A 66 10.02 -24.64 -13.52
N PRO A 67 10.48 -24.50 -12.26
CA PRO A 67 11.28 -23.36 -11.84
C PRO A 67 12.62 -23.34 -12.59
N ALA A 68 12.94 -22.21 -13.22
CA ALA A 68 14.21 -21.99 -13.93
C ALA A 68 15.36 -21.59 -12.97
N SER A 69 15.02 -21.14 -11.76
CA SER A 69 15.96 -20.81 -10.69
C SER A 69 15.42 -21.23 -9.32
N LYS A 70 16.32 -21.58 -8.40
CA LYS A 70 15.99 -21.91 -7.00
C LYS A 70 15.62 -20.69 -6.16
N GLN A 71 16.09 -19.51 -6.58
CA GLN A 71 15.82 -18.24 -5.91
C GLN A 71 15.26 -17.25 -6.91
N ALA A 72 14.51 -16.26 -6.42
CA ALA A 72 14.12 -15.12 -7.24
C ALA A 72 15.35 -14.49 -7.92
N VAL A 73 15.18 -13.97 -9.13
CA VAL A 73 16.21 -13.29 -9.90
C VAL A 73 15.82 -11.82 -10.08
N THR A 74 16.82 -10.95 -10.24
CA THR A 74 16.57 -9.53 -10.48
C THR A 74 16.16 -9.31 -11.93
N VAL A 75 14.98 -8.72 -12.12
CA VAL A 75 14.36 -8.47 -13.41
C VAL A 75 14.12 -6.97 -13.57
N SER A 76 14.59 -6.42 -14.68
CA SER A 76 14.50 -5.01 -15.00
C SER A 76 13.67 -4.79 -16.26
N TYR A 77 12.77 -3.81 -16.20
CA TYR A 77 11.88 -3.41 -17.28
C TYR A 77 12.41 -2.16 -17.96
N PHE A 78 12.49 -2.22 -19.28
CA PHE A 78 12.93 -1.13 -20.15
C PHE A 78 11.82 -0.84 -21.16
N TYR A 79 11.68 0.42 -21.54
CA TYR A 79 10.80 0.82 -22.63
C TYR A 79 11.65 1.25 -23.82
N ASP A 80 11.54 0.50 -24.89
CA ASP A 80 12.16 0.82 -26.17
C ASP A 80 11.21 1.72 -26.95
N VAL A 81 11.49 3.02 -26.93
CA VAL A 81 10.70 4.03 -27.65
C VAL A 81 10.74 3.78 -29.16
N THR A 82 11.86 3.30 -29.71
CA THR A 82 12.02 3.10 -31.15
C THR A 82 11.14 1.96 -31.67
N ARG A 83 10.91 0.95 -30.84
CA ARG A 83 10.05 -0.19 -31.15
C ARG A 83 8.66 -0.11 -30.50
N ASN A 84 8.40 0.98 -29.76
CA ASN A 84 7.19 1.17 -28.97
C ASN A 84 6.84 -0.10 -28.15
N SER A 85 7.83 -0.67 -27.48
CA SER A 85 7.72 -2.00 -26.84
C SER A 85 8.49 -2.06 -25.52
N TYR A 86 8.01 -2.89 -24.60
CA TYR A 86 8.70 -3.16 -23.33
C TYR A 86 9.66 -4.35 -23.49
N ARG A 87 10.88 -4.20 -22.96
CA ARG A 87 11.88 -5.26 -22.86
C ARG A 87 12.14 -5.60 -21.41
N ILE A 88 12.21 -6.89 -21.12
CA ILE A 88 12.49 -7.41 -19.78
C ILE A 88 13.86 -8.07 -19.82
N ILE A 89 14.78 -7.61 -18.98
CA ILE A 89 16.14 -8.14 -18.89
C ILE A 89 16.37 -8.69 -17.48
N SER A 90 16.83 -9.94 -17.40
CA SER A 90 17.32 -10.53 -16.16
C SER A 90 18.84 -10.43 -16.11
N VAL A 91 19.39 -10.00 -14.97
CA VAL A 91 20.84 -9.74 -14.81
C VAL A 91 21.66 -11.04 -14.64
N ASP A 92 21.00 -12.20 -14.44
CA ASP A 92 21.68 -13.52 -14.41
C ASP A 92 21.92 -14.11 -15.83
N GLY A 93 22.59 -13.34 -16.68
CA GLY A 93 22.84 -13.67 -18.10
C GLY A 93 23.75 -14.89 -18.36
N ALA A 94 24.36 -15.49 -17.33
CA ALA A 94 25.28 -16.62 -17.49
C ALA A 94 24.57 -17.90 -18.00
N LYS A 95 23.38 -18.21 -17.49
CA LYS A 95 22.62 -19.41 -17.90
C LYS A 95 21.97 -19.26 -19.27
N PHE A 96 21.62 -18.04 -19.67
CA PHE A 96 21.10 -17.77 -21.02
C PHE A 96 22.22 -17.83 -22.06
N ALA A 97 23.42 -17.32 -21.74
CA ALA A 97 24.57 -17.40 -22.64
C ALA A 97 24.98 -18.84 -22.96
N GLU A 98 24.98 -19.74 -21.98
CA GLU A 98 25.26 -21.17 -22.20
C GLU A 98 24.21 -21.84 -23.10
N LYS A 99 22.91 -21.67 -22.78
CA LYS A 99 21.82 -22.22 -23.61
C LYS A 99 21.78 -21.64 -25.03
N PHE A 100 22.10 -20.35 -25.18
CA PHE A 100 22.17 -19.71 -26.49
C PHE A 100 23.35 -20.24 -27.32
N GLN A 101 24.49 -20.50 -26.68
CA GLN A 101 25.63 -21.13 -27.34
C GLN A 101 25.30 -22.57 -27.76
N GLU A 102 24.59 -23.33 -26.95
CA GLU A 102 24.14 -24.70 -27.26
C GLU A 102 23.21 -24.74 -28.50
N VAL A 103 22.25 -23.81 -28.58
CA VAL A 103 21.36 -23.66 -29.75
C VAL A 103 22.14 -23.23 -31.01
N LYS A 104 23.14 -22.36 -30.84
CA LYS A 104 24.01 -21.91 -31.94
C LYS A 104 24.87 -23.04 -32.50
N GLU A 105 25.43 -23.90 -31.64
CA GLU A 105 26.19 -25.08 -32.07
C GLU A 105 25.28 -26.13 -32.73
N ALA A 106 24.07 -26.38 -32.20
CA ALA A 106 23.11 -27.30 -32.82
C ALA A 106 22.68 -26.85 -34.23
N ALA A 107 22.48 -25.54 -34.43
CA ALA A 107 22.17 -24.97 -35.74
C ALA A 107 23.33 -25.09 -36.74
N LYS A 108 24.58 -25.02 -36.26
CA LYS A 108 25.78 -25.25 -37.08
C LYS A 108 25.90 -26.71 -37.53
N ILE A 109 25.72 -27.66 -36.60
CA ILE A 109 25.72 -29.10 -36.89
C ILE A 109 24.62 -29.48 -37.89
N ALA A 110 23.43 -28.90 -37.77
CA ALA A 110 22.34 -29.13 -38.73
C ALA A 110 22.71 -28.66 -40.14
N LYS A 111 23.36 -27.50 -40.27
CA LYS A 111 23.86 -26.99 -41.56
C LYS A 111 24.90 -27.93 -42.18
N ASP A 112 25.89 -28.35 -41.40
CA ASP A 112 26.97 -29.21 -41.89
C ASP A 112 26.45 -30.59 -42.35
N LYS A 113 25.45 -31.15 -41.65
CA LYS A 113 24.80 -32.42 -42.01
C LYS A 113 23.95 -32.36 -43.29
N THR A 114 23.56 -31.16 -43.72
CA THR A 114 22.83 -30.98 -44.99
C THR A 114 23.78 -30.88 -46.20
N GLN A 115 25.03 -30.47 -45.96
CA GLN A 115 26.09 -30.38 -46.98
C GLN A 115 26.65 -31.78 -47.32
N GLU A 116 26.84 -32.64 -46.32
CA GLU A 116 27.45 -33.97 -46.47
C GLU A 116 26.57 -34.99 -47.25
N LYS A 117 25.25 -34.75 -47.30
CA LYS A 117 24.29 -35.62 -48.00
C LYS A 117 24.25 -35.42 -49.53
N ILE A 118 24.92 -34.41 -50.06
CA ILE A 118 24.96 -34.12 -51.50
C ILE A 118 26.18 -34.75 -52.18
N GLU A 119 27.24 -35.09 -51.42
CA GLU A 119 28.52 -35.55 -51.99
C GLU A 119 28.73 -37.07 -51.98
N THR A 120 27.78 -37.86 -51.44
CA THR A 120 27.98 -39.31 -51.19
C THR A 120 27.12 -40.27 -52.04
N SER A 121 26.36 -39.80 -53.03
CA SER A 121 25.59 -40.68 -53.93
C SER A 121 26.10 -40.64 -55.37
N SER A 122 27.39 -40.92 -55.58
CA SER A 122 27.92 -41.26 -56.90
C SER A 122 28.97 -42.34 -56.71
N ASP A 123 28.55 -43.58 -56.90
CA ASP A 123 29.28 -44.61 -57.67
C ASP A 123 28.65 -45.99 -57.45
N HIS A 124 28.89 -46.87 -58.43
CA HIS A 124 28.89 -48.33 -58.35
C HIS A 124 27.68 -49.08 -58.95
N SER A 125 27.86 -49.62 -60.17
CA SER A 125 27.95 -51.07 -60.40
C SER A 125 28.38 -51.43 -61.83
N GLN A 126 29.45 -52.23 -61.92
CA GLN A 126 30.03 -52.86 -63.10
C GLN A 126 29.37 -54.20 -63.46
N ALA A 127 29.61 -54.61 -64.72
CA ALA A 127 29.88 -55.96 -65.24
C ALA A 127 28.72 -56.95 -65.50
N SER A 128 28.62 -57.46 -66.74
CA SER A 128 29.32 -58.71 -67.14
C SER A 128 29.03 -59.10 -68.59
N SER A 129 29.95 -59.90 -69.15
CA SER A 129 30.09 -60.40 -70.51
C SER A 129 30.00 -61.93 -70.49
N VAL A 130 29.41 -62.60 -71.48
CA VAL A 130 29.60 -64.05 -71.72
C VAL A 130 29.41 -64.43 -73.20
N ASN A 131 30.23 -65.37 -73.68
CA ASN A 131 30.49 -65.79 -75.06
C ASN A 131 30.27 -67.32 -75.23
N GLY A 132 29.90 -67.81 -76.43
CA GLY A 132 29.97 -69.23 -76.93
C GLY A 132 29.08 -70.27 -76.21
N THR A 133 28.65 -71.42 -76.75
CA THR A 133 29.05 -72.30 -77.88
C THR A 133 27.96 -73.39 -78.01
N ASP A 134 27.82 -74.07 -79.15
CA ASP A 134 27.73 -75.55 -79.31
C ASP A 134 26.81 -76.03 -80.46
N ASP A 135 27.26 -77.11 -81.09
CA ASP A 135 27.00 -77.59 -82.46
C ASP A 135 26.13 -78.88 -82.48
N GLU A 136 25.83 -79.38 -83.69
CA GLU A 136 25.40 -80.76 -84.06
C GLU A 136 23.93 -81.04 -84.51
N LYS A 137 23.83 -81.24 -85.84
CA LYS A 137 23.33 -82.42 -86.58
C LYS A 137 21.82 -82.70 -86.77
N ALA A 138 21.43 -82.41 -88.02
CA ALA A 138 20.65 -83.24 -88.95
C ALA A 138 19.17 -83.57 -88.66
N SER A 139 18.27 -83.02 -89.49
CA SER A 139 17.42 -83.85 -90.37
C SER A 139 16.71 -83.00 -91.43
N HIS A 140 16.70 -83.52 -92.66
CA HIS A 140 16.16 -82.93 -93.88
C HIS A 140 14.75 -82.35 -93.72
N THR A 141 14.66 -81.03 -93.67
CA THR A 141 13.48 -80.27 -94.10
C THR A 141 14.00 -79.06 -94.88
N GLY A 142 13.41 -78.78 -96.05
CA GLY A 142 13.95 -77.75 -96.96
C GLY A 142 14.15 -76.39 -96.29
N PRO A 143 15.05 -75.54 -96.81
CA PRO A 143 15.49 -74.28 -96.18
C PRO A 143 14.36 -73.30 -95.81
N ALA A 144 13.18 -73.45 -96.40
CA ALA A 144 11.99 -72.68 -96.03
C ALA A 144 11.34 -73.12 -94.70
N ASN A 145 11.39 -74.40 -94.34
CA ASN A 145 10.72 -74.94 -93.13
C ASN A 145 11.50 -74.62 -91.84
N THR A 146 12.83 -74.68 -91.88
CA THR A 146 13.69 -74.29 -90.75
C THR A 146 13.64 -72.78 -90.50
N HIS A 147 13.57 -71.96 -91.57
CA HIS A 147 13.36 -70.51 -91.47
C HIS A 147 12.02 -70.17 -90.81
N LEU A 148 10.91 -70.76 -91.29
CA LEU A 148 9.57 -70.55 -90.73
C LEU A 148 9.48 -70.97 -89.25
N LYS A 149 10.14 -72.07 -88.85
CA LYS A 149 10.19 -72.49 -87.45
C LYS A 149 10.91 -71.47 -86.57
N SER A 150 12.05 -70.95 -87.03
CA SER A 150 12.80 -69.91 -86.30
C SER A 150 12.04 -68.59 -86.19
N GLU A 151 11.27 -68.20 -87.23
CA GLU A 151 10.38 -67.05 -87.17
C GLU A 151 9.20 -67.30 -86.23
N ASN A 152 8.64 -68.51 -86.20
CA ASN A 152 7.57 -68.88 -85.28
C ASN A 152 8.04 -68.82 -83.81
N ASP A 153 9.24 -69.30 -83.51
CA ASP A 153 9.84 -69.23 -82.17
C ASP A 153 10.12 -67.78 -81.76
N LYS A 154 10.61 -66.92 -82.68
CA LYS A 154 10.75 -65.47 -82.45
C LYS A 154 9.41 -64.79 -82.16
N LEU A 155 8.37 -65.11 -82.93
CA LEU A 155 7.02 -64.58 -82.70
C LEU A 155 6.44 -65.05 -81.37
N LYS A 156 6.70 -66.31 -80.97
CA LYS A 156 6.26 -66.85 -79.68
C LYS A 156 6.96 -66.16 -78.50
N ILE A 157 8.26 -65.88 -78.63
CA ILE A 157 9.02 -65.10 -77.64
C ILE A 157 8.48 -63.65 -77.59
N ALA A 158 8.29 -63.00 -78.73
CA ALA A 158 7.75 -61.64 -78.80
C ALA A 158 6.33 -61.56 -78.21
N LEU A 159 5.47 -62.55 -78.46
CA LEU A 159 4.14 -62.65 -77.88
C LEU A 159 4.21 -62.82 -76.35
N THR A 160 5.08 -63.72 -75.87
CA THR A 160 5.29 -63.93 -74.43
C THR A 160 5.80 -62.67 -73.74
N GLN A 161 6.73 -61.96 -74.39
CA GLN A 161 7.26 -60.68 -73.92
C GLN A 161 6.18 -59.59 -73.91
N SER A 162 5.33 -59.52 -74.95
CA SER A 162 4.21 -58.57 -75.00
C SER A 162 3.18 -58.84 -73.90
N ALA A 163 2.87 -60.12 -73.62
CA ALA A 163 1.96 -60.51 -72.55
C ALA A 163 2.54 -60.19 -71.15
N ALA A 164 3.86 -60.36 -70.96
CA ALA A 164 4.53 -59.94 -69.74
C ALA A 164 4.48 -58.41 -69.56
N ASN A 165 4.66 -57.65 -70.65
CA ASN A 165 4.54 -56.19 -70.63
C ASN A 165 3.13 -55.74 -70.26
N VAL A 166 2.09 -56.33 -70.86
CA VAL A 166 0.69 -56.01 -70.50
C VAL A 166 0.43 -56.25 -69.01
N LYS A 167 0.87 -57.39 -68.47
CA LYS A 167 0.75 -57.68 -67.02
C LYS A 167 1.48 -56.65 -66.15
N LYS A 168 2.67 -56.21 -66.56
CA LYS A 168 3.40 -55.15 -65.85
C LYS A 168 2.60 -53.85 -65.82
N TRP A 169 2.06 -53.42 -66.97
CA TRP A 169 1.23 -52.22 -67.05
C TRP A 169 -0.07 -52.35 -66.25
N GLU A 170 -0.70 -53.52 -66.24
CA GLU A 170 -1.88 -53.80 -65.41
C GLU A 170 -1.58 -53.65 -63.91
N ILE A 171 -0.45 -54.19 -63.43
CA ILE A 171 -0.02 -54.05 -62.03
C ILE A 171 0.29 -52.60 -61.68
N GLU A 172 1.01 -51.88 -62.55
CA GLU A 172 1.32 -50.47 -62.33
C GLU A 172 0.05 -49.60 -62.27
N LEU A 173 -0.90 -49.83 -63.20
CA LEU A 173 -2.18 -49.14 -63.20
C LEU A 173 -2.98 -49.41 -61.92
N GLN A 174 -2.98 -50.66 -61.45
CA GLN A 174 -3.63 -51.01 -60.20
C GLN A 174 -2.98 -50.33 -58.99
N THR A 175 -1.64 -50.32 -58.93
CA THR A 175 -0.88 -49.64 -57.88
C THR A 175 -1.16 -48.14 -57.86
N LEU A 176 -1.25 -47.51 -59.05
CA LEU A 176 -1.59 -46.10 -59.19
C LEU A 176 -3.02 -45.81 -58.72
N ARG A 177 -3.99 -46.67 -59.04
CA ARG A 177 -5.37 -46.54 -58.54
C ARG A 177 -5.43 -46.60 -57.02
N GLU A 178 -4.75 -47.57 -56.41
CA GLU A 178 -4.68 -47.69 -54.96
C GLU A 178 -3.98 -46.50 -54.31
N SER A 179 -2.91 -46.00 -54.92
CA SER A 179 -2.23 -44.79 -54.47
C SER A 179 -3.14 -43.56 -54.52
N ASN A 180 -3.90 -43.39 -55.62
CA ASN A 180 -4.86 -42.30 -55.77
C ASN A 180 -6.00 -42.38 -54.74
N ALA A 181 -6.50 -43.59 -54.46
CA ALA A 181 -7.50 -43.82 -53.42
C ALA A 181 -6.97 -43.42 -52.03
N ARG A 182 -5.73 -43.83 -51.67
CA ARG A 182 -5.11 -43.44 -50.40
C ARG A 182 -4.92 -41.92 -50.27
N LEU A 183 -4.49 -41.25 -51.35
CA LEU A 183 -4.35 -39.79 -51.37
C LEU A 183 -5.70 -39.09 -51.19
N THR A 184 -6.75 -39.62 -51.79
CA THR A 184 -8.12 -39.09 -51.64
C THR A 184 -8.60 -39.21 -50.20
N THR A 185 -8.39 -40.37 -49.55
CA THR A 185 -8.72 -40.56 -48.13
C THR A 185 -7.94 -39.60 -47.23
N ALA A 186 -6.62 -39.49 -47.42
CA ALA A 186 -5.78 -38.59 -46.64
C ALA A 186 -6.20 -37.11 -46.80
N LEU A 187 -6.64 -36.72 -48.00
CA LEU A 187 -7.16 -35.38 -48.25
C LEU A 187 -8.48 -35.13 -47.51
N GLN A 188 -9.40 -36.11 -47.51
CA GLN A 188 -10.65 -36.02 -46.76
C GLN A 188 -10.41 -35.95 -45.24
N GLU A 189 -9.49 -36.75 -44.72
CA GLU A 189 -9.08 -36.72 -43.31
C GLU A 189 -8.44 -35.38 -42.93
N SER A 190 -7.60 -34.82 -43.80
CA SER A 190 -7.00 -33.50 -43.60
C SER A 190 -8.08 -32.40 -43.59
N ALA A 191 -9.05 -32.45 -44.51
CA ALA A 191 -10.17 -31.51 -44.55
C ALA A 191 -11.03 -31.60 -43.27
N ALA A 192 -11.36 -32.81 -42.81
CA ALA A 192 -12.07 -33.02 -41.56
C ALA A 192 -11.29 -32.49 -40.34
N SER A 193 -9.98 -32.69 -40.32
CA SER A 193 -9.09 -32.18 -39.29
C SER A 193 -9.09 -30.65 -39.24
N VAL A 194 -9.03 -29.98 -40.40
CA VAL A 194 -9.12 -28.51 -40.48
C VAL A 194 -10.42 -27.99 -39.86
N GLU A 195 -11.56 -28.63 -40.15
CA GLU A 195 -12.84 -28.23 -39.56
C GLU A 195 -12.90 -28.50 -38.04
N GLN A 196 -12.27 -29.55 -37.55
CA GLN A 196 -12.13 -29.78 -36.11
C GLN A 196 -11.27 -28.69 -35.44
N TRP A 197 -10.14 -28.33 -36.02
CA TRP A 197 -9.27 -27.27 -35.49
C TRP A 197 -9.97 -25.91 -35.49
N LYS A 198 -10.76 -25.59 -36.53
CA LYS A 198 -11.58 -24.38 -36.55
C LYS A 198 -12.58 -24.34 -35.39
N ARG A 199 -13.26 -25.45 -35.09
CA ARG A 199 -14.16 -25.53 -33.91
C ARG A 199 -13.40 -25.32 -32.60
N GLN A 200 -12.27 -25.99 -32.43
CA GLN A 200 -11.44 -25.85 -31.22
C GLN A 200 -10.92 -24.42 -31.05
N PHE A 201 -10.51 -23.78 -32.14
CA PHE A 201 -10.09 -22.39 -32.14
C PHE A 201 -11.23 -21.45 -31.73
N SER A 202 -12.45 -21.66 -32.24
CA SER A 202 -13.62 -20.88 -31.82
C SER A 202 -13.89 -21.02 -30.33
N ILE A 203 -13.88 -22.24 -29.79
CA ILE A 203 -14.10 -22.48 -28.35
C ILE A 203 -13.03 -21.77 -27.52
N CYS A 204 -11.76 -21.88 -27.93
CA CYS A 204 -10.65 -21.23 -27.24
C CYS A 204 -10.76 -19.71 -27.27
N ARG A 205 -11.18 -19.14 -28.40
CA ARG A 205 -11.43 -17.71 -28.55
C ARG A 205 -12.56 -17.27 -27.61
N ASP A 206 -13.70 -17.97 -27.63
CA ASP A 206 -14.87 -17.60 -26.83
C ASP A 206 -14.57 -17.71 -25.32
N GLU A 207 -13.76 -18.70 -24.89
CA GLU A 207 -13.26 -18.77 -23.51
C GLU A 207 -12.28 -17.64 -23.18
N ASN A 208 -11.41 -17.25 -24.11
CA ASN A 208 -10.52 -16.09 -23.91
C ASN A 208 -11.32 -14.80 -23.72
N ASP A 209 -12.35 -14.59 -24.53
CA ASP A 209 -13.24 -13.43 -24.43
C ASP A 209 -14.01 -13.45 -23.10
N ARG A 210 -14.50 -14.62 -22.66
CA ARG A 210 -15.13 -14.79 -21.34
C ARG A 210 -14.17 -14.44 -20.20
N LEU A 211 -12.91 -14.87 -20.28
CA LEU A 211 -11.90 -14.58 -19.27
C LEU A 211 -11.52 -13.09 -19.26
N ARG A 212 -11.43 -12.44 -20.42
CA ARG A 212 -11.20 -10.99 -20.51
C ARG A 212 -12.32 -10.21 -19.84
N ASN A 213 -13.57 -10.52 -20.17
CA ASN A 213 -14.73 -9.90 -19.51
C ASN A 213 -14.69 -10.13 -17.99
N LYS A 214 -14.26 -11.32 -17.54
CA LYS A 214 -14.15 -11.58 -16.11
C LYS A 214 -13.05 -10.77 -15.44
N ILE A 215 -11.94 -10.51 -16.13
CA ILE A 215 -10.87 -9.63 -15.64
C ILE A 215 -11.43 -8.21 -15.51
N ASP A 216 -12.12 -7.70 -16.53
CA ASP A 216 -12.72 -6.35 -16.51
C ASP A 216 -13.71 -6.18 -15.33
N GLU A 217 -14.59 -7.17 -15.11
CA GLU A 217 -15.50 -7.18 -13.95
C GLU A 217 -14.75 -7.14 -12.60
N LEU A 218 -13.67 -7.91 -12.48
CA LEU A 218 -12.88 -7.97 -11.25
C LEU A 218 -12.10 -6.67 -11.02
N GLU A 219 -11.60 -6.04 -12.08
CA GLU A 219 -10.95 -4.73 -12.03
C GLU A 219 -11.93 -3.64 -11.57
N GLU A 220 -13.15 -3.63 -12.10
CA GLU A 220 -14.22 -2.73 -11.65
C GLU A 220 -14.55 -2.94 -10.17
N GLN A 221 -14.72 -4.20 -9.74
CA GLN A 221 -14.94 -4.53 -8.32
C GLN A 221 -13.80 -4.06 -7.42
N CYS A 222 -12.55 -4.21 -7.85
CA CYS A 222 -11.39 -3.71 -7.10
C CYS A 222 -11.42 -2.19 -6.99
N SER A 223 -11.83 -1.49 -8.05
CA SER A 223 -11.97 -0.03 -8.04
C SER A 223 -13.05 0.44 -7.05
N GLU A 224 -14.19 -0.25 -6.99
CA GLU A 224 -15.26 0.06 -6.04
C GLU A 224 -14.86 -0.23 -4.59
N ILE A 225 -14.16 -1.35 -4.34
CA ILE A 225 -13.58 -1.65 -3.02
C ILE A 225 -12.62 -0.54 -2.58
N ASN A 226 -11.78 -0.02 -3.48
CA ASN A 226 -10.86 1.06 -3.15
C ASN A 226 -11.60 2.37 -2.85
N ARG A 227 -12.66 2.69 -3.61
CA ARG A 227 -13.52 3.85 -3.34
C ARG A 227 -14.20 3.75 -1.98
N GLU A 228 -14.68 2.56 -1.62
CA GLU A 228 -15.32 2.32 -0.33
C GLU A 228 -14.32 2.34 0.84
N LYS A 229 -13.09 1.87 0.63
CA LYS A 229 -12.00 2.04 1.60
C LYS A 229 -11.69 3.51 1.86
N GLU A 230 -11.66 4.34 0.82
CA GLU A 230 -11.41 5.78 0.95
C GLU A 230 -12.56 6.52 1.66
N LYS A 231 -13.82 6.13 1.41
CA LYS A 231 -14.93 6.65 2.22
C LYS A 231 -14.82 6.24 3.68
N ASN A 232 -14.44 4.99 3.95
CA ASN A 232 -14.26 4.50 5.32
C ASN A 232 -13.12 5.22 6.05
N THR A 233 -12.01 5.56 5.38
CA THR A 233 -10.95 6.38 5.98
C THR A 233 -11.42 7.80 6.26
N GLN A 234 -12.23 8.40 5.39
CA GLN A 234 -12.86 9.71 5.62
C GLN A 234 -13.83 9.70 6.81
N LEU A 235 -14.70 8.69 6.89
CA LEU A 235 -15.64 8.54 8.00
C LEU A 235 -14.92 8.33 9.34
N LYS A 236 -13.85 7.54 9.37
CA LYS A 236 -13.01 7.37 10.57
C LYS A 236 -12.43 8.70 11.04
N ARG A 237 -11.86 9.49 10.13
CA ARG A 237 -11.36 10.83 10.47
C ARG A 237 -12.47 11.73 11.02
N ARG A 238 -13.66 11.71 10.42
CA ARG A 238 -14.78 12.53 10.92
C ARG A 238 -15.25 12.09 12.31
N ILE A 239 -15.21 10.79 12.61
CA ILE A 239 -15.51 10.28 13.95
C ILE A 239 -14.47 10.80 14.96
N GLU A 240 -13.18 10.70 14.65
CA GLU A 240 -12.10 11.19 15.52
C GLU A 240 -12.21 12.71 15.79
N GLU A 241 -12.54 13.49 14.76
CA GLU A 241 -12.82 14.93 14.88
C GLU A 241 -14.01 15.21 15.81
N LEU A 242 -15.15 14.54 15.59
CA LEU A 242 -16.34 14.70 16.42
C LEU A 242 -16.11 14.29 17.87
N GLU A 243 -15.33 13.24 18.11
CA GLU A 243 -14.93 12.84 19.46
C GLU A 243 -14.03 13.89 20.13
N ALA A 244 -13.16 14.57 19.37
CA ALA A 244 -12.35 15.66 19.89
C ALA A 244 -13.19 16.89 20.24
N GLU A 245 -14.10 17.29 19.34
CA GLU A 245 -15.07 18.38 19.58
C GLU A 245 -15.92 18.07 20.82
N LEU A 246 -16.37 16.82 20.99
CA LEU A 246 -17.15 16.40 22.16
C LEU A 246 -16.33 16.53 23.46
N ARG A 247 -15.07 16.06 23.47
CA ARG A 247 -14.18 16.19 24.64
C ARG A 247 -13.95 17.65 25.01
N GLU A 248 -13.73 18.53 24.04
CA GLU A 248 -13.57 19.96 24.28
C GLU A 248 -14.83 20.54 24.93
N LYS A 249 -16.02 20.23 24.39
CA LYS A 249 -17.30 20.67 24.96
C LYS A 249 -17.54 20.13 26.37
N GLU A 250 -17.13 18.90 26.66
CA GLU A 250 -17.19 18.36 28.02
C GLU A 250 -16.27 19.11 28.99
N THR A 251 -15.08 19.52 28.55
CA THR A 251 -14.18 20.34 29.38
C THR A 251 -14.75 21.73 29.63
N GLU A 252 -15.28 22.39 28.60
CA GLU A 252 -15.96 23.68 28.71
C GLU A 252 -17.14 23.61 29.69
N LEU A 253 -17.96 22.56 29.60
CA LEU A 253 -19.08 22.34 30.54
C LEU A 253 -18.61 22.15 31.98
N LYS A 254 -17.49 21.45 32.21
CA LYS A 254 -16.92 21.30 33.56
C LYS A 254 -16.48 22.64 34.12
N ASP A 255 -15.86 23.48 33.32
CA ASP A 255 -15.38 24.79 33.76
C ASP A 255 -16.54 25.78 33.99
N LEU A 256 -17.55 25.76 33.11
CA LEU A 256 -18.79 26.52 33.34
C LEU A 256 -19.52 26.09 34.60
N ARG A 257 -19.55 24.79 34.93
CA ARG A 257 -20.10 24.30 36.20
C ARG A 257 -19.33 24.85 37.41
N LYS A 258 -18.00 24.82 37.38
CA LYS A 258 -17.19 25.44 38.45
C LYS A 258 -17.47 26.94 38.58
N GLN A 259 -17.58 27.65 37.46
CA GLN A 259 -17.93 29.08 37.49
C GLN A 259 -19.32 29.31 38.08
N SER A 260 -20.29 28.43 37.80
CA SER A 260 -21.63 28.55 38.36
C SER A 260 -21.68 28.39 39.88
N GLU A 261 -20.69 27.74 40.51
CA GLU A 261 -20.59 27.62 41.97
C GLU A 261 -20.16 28.91 42.66
N ILE A 262 -19.62 29.89 41.94
CA ILE A 262 -19.20 31.18 42.49
C ILE A 262 -20.38 31.98 43.04
N ILE A 263 -21.54 31.97 42.35
CA ILE A 263 -22.71 32.74 42.78
C ILE A 263 -23.25 32.23 44.13
N PRO A 264 -23.50 30.91 44.33
CA PRO A 264 -23.88 30.38 45.65
C PRO A 264 -22.87 30.69 46.76
N GLN A 265 -21.56 30.62 46.48
CA GLN A 265 -20.52 30.97 47.44
C GLN A 265 -20.62 32.44 47.87
N LEU A 266 -20.75 33.35 46.90
CA LEU A 266 -20.94 34.78 47.17
C LEU A 266 -22.24 35.05 47.93
N MET A 267 -23.34 34.35 47.62
CA MET A 267 -24.59 34.48 48.38
C MET A 267 -24.40 34.08 49.86
N SER A 268 -23.71 32.97 50.12
CA SER A 268 -23.41 32.53 51.49
C SER A 268 -22.51 33.54 52.24
N GLU A 269 -21.53 34.14 51.56
CA GLU A 269 -20.71 35.21 52.15
C GLU A 269 -21.53 36.47 52.45
N CYS A 270 -22.44 36.87 51.56
CA CYS A 270 -23.36 37.99 51.80
C CYS A 270 -24.28 37.73 53.00
N GLU A 271 -24.84 36.52 53.12
CA GLU A 271 -25.65 36.10 54.28
C GLU A 271 -24.84 36.19 55.58
N TYR A 272 -23.62 35.63 55.59
CA TYR A 272 -22.73 35.68 56.75
C TYR A 272 -22.37 37.11 57.19
N VAL A 273 -22.06 37.98 56.23
CA VAL A 273 -21.77 39.40 56.52
C VAL A 273 -23.01 40.12 57.04
N SER A 274 -24.19 39.80 56.50
CA SER A 274 -25.46 40.38 56.96
C SER A 274 -25.78 39.97 58.40
N GLU A 275 -25.61 38.69 58.76
CA GLU A 275 -25.78 38.22 60.14
C GLU A 275 -24.83 38.91 61.12
N LYS A 276 -23.56 39.11 60.72
CA LYS A 276 -22.57 39.86 61.51
C LYS A 276 -22.95 41.32 61.68
N LEU A 277 -23.48 41.95 60.63
CA LEU A 277 -23.95 43.33 60.69
C LEU A 277 -25.12 43.45 61.67
N GLU A 278 -26.14 42.59 61.56
CA GLU A 278 -27.27 42.56 62.50
C GLU A 278 -26.83 42.33 63.95
N ALA A 279 -25.82 41.48 64.18
CA ALA A 279 -25.26 41.28 65.51
C ALA A 279 -24.61 42.54 66.07
N ALA A 280 -23.80 43.23 65.25
CA ALA A 280 -23.18 44.49 65.64
C ALA A 280 -24.21 45.61 65.88
N GLU A 281 -25.28 45.66 65.07
CA GLU A 281 -26.38 46.60 65.24
C GLU A 281 -27.12 46.38 66.56
N ARG A 282 -27.40 45.12 66.92
CA ARG A 282 -27.98 44.76 68.23
C ARG A 282 -27.10 45.19 69.40
N ASP A 283 -25.79 44.94 69.31
CA ASP A 283 -24.85 45.33 70.36
C ASP A 283 -24.75 46.86 70.49
N ASN A 284 -24.73 47.59 69.37
CA ASN A 284 -24.80 49.05 69.37
C ASN A 284 -26.10 49.54 70.02
N GLN A 285 -27.25 48.93 69.70
CA GLN A 285 -28.53 49.33 70.30
C GLN A 285 -28.53 49.14 71.81
N ASN A 286 -27.99 48.02 72.30
CA ASN A 286 -27.83 47.73 73.73
C ASN A 286 -26.92 48.76 74.42
N LEU A 287 -25.82 49.17 73.77
CA LEU A 287 -24.92 50.20 74.28
C LEU A 287 -25.59 51.57 74.31
N GLU A 288 -26.36 51.94 73.28
CA GLU A 288 -27.15 53.17 73.28
C GLU A 288 -28.16 53.21 74.43
N ASP A 289 -28.86 52.11 74.68
CA ASP A 289 -29.79 51.99 75.82
C ASP A 289 -29.09 52.16 77.16
N LYS A 290 -27.91 51.53 77.32
CA LYS A 290 -27.09 51.70 78.52
C LYS A 290 -26.62 53.14 78.69
N VAL A 291 -26.23 53.81 77.61
CA VAL A 291 -25.89 55.24 77.63
C VAL A 291 -27.09 56.10 78.01
N ARG A 292 -28.30 55.81 77.49
CA ARG A 292 -29.54 56.50 77.88
C ARG A 292 -29.87 56.33 79.37
N SER A 293 -29.75 55.11 79.90
CA SER A 293 -29.96 54.82 81.32
C SER A 293 -28.97 55.59 82.19
N LEU A 294 -27.67 55.49 81.90
CA LEU A 294 -26.62 56.18 82.66
C LEU A 294 -26.79 57.70 82.63
N LYS A 295 -27.20 58.28 81.48
CA LYS A 295 -27.53 59.71 81.40
C LYS A 295 -28.67 60.09 82.34
N THR A 296 -29.70 59.26 82.44
CA THR A 296 -30.85 59.46 83.33
C THR A 296 -30.41 59.39 84.79
N ASP A 297 -29.62 58.37 85.17
CA ASP A 297 -29.08 58.21 86.52
C ASP A 297 -28.19 59.39 86.94
N ILE A 298 -27.36 59.89 86.02
CA ILE A 298 -26.51 61.08 86.24
C ILE A 298 -27.39 62.31 86.51
N GLU A 299 -28.46 62.52 85.73
CA GLU A 299 -29.33 63.69 85.92
C GLU A 299 -30.11 63.60 87.24
N GLU A 300 -30.59 62.41 87.61
CA GLU A 300 -31.25 62.19 88.90
C GLU A 300 -30.28 62.40 90.07
N SER A 301 -29.04 61.92 89.97
CA SER A 301 -27.99 62.17 90.96
C SER A 301 -27.68 63.66 91.11
N LYS A 302 -27.56 64.40 90.01
CA LYS A 302 -27.39 65.86 90.01
C LYS A 302 -28.59 66.57 90.63
N TYR A 303 -29.81 66.11 90.36
CA TYR A 303 -31.02 66.64 90.98
C TYR A 303 -31.01 66.45 92.50
N ARG A 304 -30.72 65.23 92.98
CA ARG A 304 -30.59 64.93 94.42
C ARG A 304 -29.48 65.76 95.07
N GLN A 305 -28.33 65.93 94.40
CA GLN A 305 -27.24 66.78 94.88
C GLN A 305 -27.68 68.25 95.02
N ARG A 306 -28.40 68.79 94.03
CA ARG A 306 -28.96 70.15 94.08
C ARG A 306 -29.95 70.31 95.24
N HIS A 307 -30.83 69.33 95.43
CA HIS A 307 -31.79 69.30 96.54
C HIS A 307 -31.09 69.31 97.91
N LEU A 308 -30.15 68.38 98.13
CA LEU A 308 -29.36 68.31 99.36
C LEU A 308 -28.59 69.62 99.63
N LYS A 309 -28.06 70.26 98.57
CA LYS A 309 -27.39 71.56 98.70
C LYS A 309 -28.35 72.66 99.17
N VAL A 310 -29.60 72.65 98.70
CA VAL A 310 -30.64 73.59 99.14
C VAL A 310 -31.03 73.32 100.59
N GLU A 311 -31.25 72.06 100.97
CA GLU A 311 -31.55 71.68 102.36
C GLU A 311 -30.41 72.08 103.31
N LEU A 312 -29.16 71.83 102.92
CA LEU A 312 -27.99 72.23 103.72
C LEU A 312 -27.91 73.75 103.87
N LYS A 313 -28.19 74.50 102.80
CA LYS A 313 -28.24 75.96 102.85
C LYS A 313 -29.34 76.45 103.80
N SER A 314 -30.53 75.87 103.73
CA SER A 314 -31.63 76.18 104.64
C SER A 314 -31.29 75.85 106.10
N PHE A 315 -30.63 74.71 106.35
CA PHE A 315 -30.18 74.35 107.70
C PHE A 315 -29.13 75.33 108.25
N LEU A 316 -28.19 75.77 107.40
CA LEU A 316 -27.22 76.82 107.76
C LEU A 316 -27.92 78.14 108.08
N GLU A 317 -28.90 78.58 107.29
CA GLU A 317 -29.68 79.79 107.57
C GLU A 317 -30.42 79.70 108.92
N VAL A 318 -30.98 78.54 109.27
CA VAL A 318 -31.59 78.30 110.59
C VAL A 318 -30.57 78.33 111.72
N LEU A 319 -29.37 77.78 111.51
CA LEU A 319 -28.29 77.83 112.49
C LEU A 319 -27.78 79.25 112.71
N ASP A 320 -27.58 80.02 111.65
CA ASP A 320 -27.18 81.44 111.74
C ASP A 320 -28.21 82.22 112.54
N GLY A 321 -29.51 82.03 112.27
CA GLY A 321 -30.58 82.63 113.06
C GLY A 321 -30.52 82.25 114.56
N LYS A 322 -30.26 80.98 114.88
CA LYS A 322 -30.07 80.54 116.28
C LYS A 322 -28.82 81.14 116.92
N ILE A 323 -27.75 81.35 116.17
CA ILE A 323 -26.53 82.01 116.65
C ILE A 323 -26.83 83.48 116.96
N ASP A 324 -27.57 84.16 116.10
CA ASP A 324 -28.03 85.54 116.32
C ASP A 324 -28.91 85.64 117.58
N ASP A 325 -29.88 84.73 117.75
CA ASP A 325 -30.71 84.64 118.96
C ASP A 325 -29.86 84.46 120.23
N LEU A 326 -28.86 83.58 120.19
CA LEU A 326 -27.92 83.37 121.30
C LEU A 326 -27.04 84.60 121.55
N HIS A 327 -26.63 85.33 120.51
CA HIS A 327 -25.91 86.60 120.64
C HIS A 327 -26.78 87.66 121.30
N ASP A 328 -28.04 87.77 120.93
CA ASP A 328 -29.00 88.70 121.54
C ASP A 328 -29.32 88.31 122.97
N PHE A 329 -29.50 87.02 123.26
CA PHE A 329 -29.66 86.52 124.62
C PHE A 329 -28.45 86.87 125.50
N ARG A 330 -27.23 86.66 125.01
CA ARG A 330 -25.99 87.04 125.70
C ARG A 330 -25.92 88.55 125.94
N ARG A 331 -26.28 89.36 124.94
CA ARG A 331 -26.30 90.83 125.03
C ARG A 331 -27.35 91.31 126.05
N GLY A 332 -28.50 90.66 126.10
CA GLY A 332 -29.54 90.85 127.11
C GLY A 332 -29.05 90.52 128.51
N LEU A 333 -28.42 89.35 128.70
CA LEU A 333 -27.79 88.97 129.98
C LEU A 333 -26.71 89.96 130.42
N SER A 334 -25.89 90.47 129.50
CA SER A 334 -24.89 91.51 129.82
C SER A 334 -25.50 92.83 130.29
N LYS A 335 -26.72 93.19 129.86
CA LYS A 335 -27.45 94.36 130.37
C LYS A 335 -28.04 94.15 131.76
N LEU A 336 -28.38 92.90 132.13
CA LEU A 336 -28.76 92.57 133.51
C LEU A 336 -27.56 92.54 134.47
N GLY A 337 -26.33 92.39 133.96
CA GLY A 337 -25.10 92.45 134.75
C GLY A 337 -24.57 93.85 135.06
N THR A 338 -25.19 94.92 134.52
CA THR A 338 -24.84 96.32 134.79
C THR A 338 -25.69 96.99 135.87
N ASP A 339 -26.69 96.30 136.42
CA ASP A 339 -27.59 96.78 137.47
C ASP A 339 -27.36 96.08 138.84
N ASN A 340 -26.11 95.78 139.19
CA ASN A 340 -25.76 95.36 140.56
C ASN A 340 -24.40 95.88 141.01
#